data_AF-A0A383CXN5-F1
#
_entry.id   AF-A0A383CXN5-F1
#
_cell.length_a   1.000
_cell.length_b   1.000
_cell.length_c   1.000
_cell.angle_alpha   90.00
_cell.angle_beta   90.00
_cell.angle_gamma   90.00
#
_symmetry.space_group_name_H-M   'P 1'
#
loop_
_entity.id
_entity.type
_entity.pdbx_description
1 polymer ?
#
loop_
_entity_poly.entity_id
_entity_poly.type
_entity_poly.pdbx_seq_one_letter_code
_entity_poly.pdbx_strand_id
1 'polypeptide(L)'
;MPSEKKRLEKSLDKLFKIYKDISTKADEVNQYRCPYKNAKNICTATFKCLNQHFIKDNPKEPICIGSEKLDYRPAWITDQPIKSNDE
;
A
#
# COMPACT_ATOMS: atom_id res chain seq x y z
N MET A 1 13.94 37.85 -8.67
CA MET A 1 12.75 37.79 -7.79
C MET A 1 13.03 36.88 -6.59
N PRO A 2 13.55 37.42 -5.47
CA PRO A 2 13.85 36.63 -4.25
C PRO A 2 12.62 35.97 -3.60
N SER A 3 11.42 36.47 -3.89
CA SER A 3 10.14 35.96 -3.37
C SER A 3 9.73 34.62 -3.99
N GLU A 4 9.98 34.41 -5.28
CA GLU A 4 9.61 33.18 -5.98
C GLU A 4 10.46 31.99 -5.52
N LYS A 5 11.76 32.21 -5.32
CA LYS A 5 12.67 31.21 -4.74
C LYS A 5 12.15 30.72 -3.39
N LYS A 6 11.84 31.64 -2.47
CA LYS A 6 11.29 31.32 -1.14
C LYS A 6 9.95 30.59 -1.21
N ARG A 7 9.08 30.96 -2.16
CA ARG A 7 7.80 30.26 -2.38
C ARG A 7 8.01 28.82 -2.86
N LEU A 8 8.95 28.60 -3.77
CA LEU A 8 9.29 27.27 -4.27
C LEU A 8 9.91 26.40 -3.18
N GLU A 9 10.86 26.93 -2.40
CA GLU A 9 11.46 26.24 -1.26
C GLU A 9 10.39 25.78 -0.27
N LYS A 10 9.46 26.67 0.11
CA LYS A 10 8.33 26.32 0.99
C LYS A 10 7.43 25.23 0.41
N SER A 11 7.26 25.20 -0.91
CA SER A 11 6.45 24.19 -1.58
C SER A 11 7.16 22.83 -1.59
N LEU A 12 8.47 22.83 -1.84
CA LEU A 12 9.30 21.62 -1.77
C LEU A 12 9.37 21.06 -0.34
N ASP A 13 9.52 21.91 0.67
CA ASP A 13 9.49 21.49 2.08
C ASP A 13 8.15 20.83 2.45
N LYS A 14 7.04 21.39 1.96
CA LYS A 14 5.71 20.81 2.15
C LYS A 14 5.59 19.43 1.49
N LEU A 15 6.04 19.30 0.24
CA LEU A 15 6.04 18.02 -0.47
C LEU A 15 6.91 16.99 0.26
N PHE A 16 8.13 17.38 0.64
CA PHE A 16 9.06 16.52 1.37
C PHE A 16 8.43 16.00 2.66
N LYS A 17 7.77 16.87 3.44
CA LYS A 17 7.08 16.45 4.66
C LYS A 17 5.97 15.42 4.37
N ILE A 18 5.15 15.65 3.35
CA ILE A 18 4.09 14.70 2.95
C ILE A 18 4.69 13.35 2.57
N TYR A 19 5.71 13.33 1.70
CA TYR A 19 6.33 12.08 1.26
C TYR A 19 7.05 11.35 2.40
N LYS A 20 7.69 12.09 3.30
CA LYS A 20 8.31 11.53 4.50
C LYS A 20 7.26 10.84 5.39
N ASP A 21 6.15 11.51 5.67
CA ASP A 21 5.08 10.95 6.51
C ASP A 21 4.46 9.70 5.84
N ILE A 22 4.26 9.71 4.52
CA ILE A 22 3.81 8.53 3.76
C ILE A 22 4.81 7.37 3.89
N SER A 23 6.11 7.65 3.70
CA SER A 23 7.16 6.62 3.79
C SER A 23 7.23 6.00 5.18
N THR A 24 7.27 6.83 6.23
CA THR A 24 7.27 6.35 7.61
C THR A 24 6.04 5.50 7.91
N LYS A 25 4.85 5.93 7.45
CA LYS A 25 3.64 5.16 7.67
C LYS A 25 3.63 3.82 6.93
N ALA A 26 4.16 3.79 5.71
CA ALA A 26 4.30 2.57 4.94
C ALA A 26 5.24 1.57 5.65
N ASP A 27 6.38 2.05 6.18
CA ASP A 27 7.33 1.23 6.93
C ASP A 27 6.68 0.60 8.17
N GLU A 28 5.92 1.36 8.95
CA GLU A 28 5.18 0.86 10.11
C GLU A 28 4.17 -0.24 9.72
N VAL A 29 3.36 0.01 8.68
CA VAL A 29 2.29 -0.92 8.27
C VAL A 29 2.86 -2.19 7.63
N ASN A 30 3.96 -2.07 6.88
CA ASN A 30 4.60 -3.19 6.19
C ASN A 30 5.24 -4.21 7.15
N GLN A 31 5.50 -3.85 8.41
CA GLN A 31 5.92 -4.81 9.43
C GLN A 31 4.87 -5.89 9.70
N TYR A 32 3.59 -5.60 9.45
CA TYR A 32 2.47 -6.49 9.77
C TYR A 32 1.78 -7.09 8.54
N ARG A 33 1.92 -6.46 7.37
CA ARG A 33 1.43 -7.00 6.09
C ARG A 33 2.41 -8.07 5.61
N CYS A 34 1.90 -9.25 5.24
CA CYS A 34 2.73 -10.31 4.68
C CYS A 34 3.31 -9.85 3.34
N PRO A 35 4.63 -9.57 3.22
CA PRO A 35 5.23 -9.04 1.99
C PRO A 35 5.38 -10.11 0.91
N TYR A 36 5.24 -11.38 1.29
CA TYR A 36 5.75 -12.50 0.52
C TYR A 36 4.61 -13.42 0.10
N LYS A 37 4.19 -13.24 -1.16
CA LYS A 37 3.21 -14.07 -1.87
C LYS A 37 3.90 -14.63 -3.11
N ASN A 38 3.90 -15.95 -3.30
CA ASN A 38 4.44 -16.55 -4.52
C ASN A 38 3.41 -16.53 -5.67
N ALA A 39 3.82 -16.99 -6.86
CA ALA A 39 2.96 -17.03 -8.05
C ALA A 39 1.69 -17.89 -7.89
N LYS A 40 1.62 -18.76 -6.86
CA LYS A 40 0.46 -19.59 -6.52
C LYS A 40 -0.39 -18.99 -5.40
N ASN A 41 -0.18 -17.72 -5.04
CA ASN A 41 -0.84 -17.03 -3.95
C ASN A 41 -0.52 -17.58 -2.54
N ILE A 42 0.53 -18.39 -2.38
CA ILE A 42 0.94 -18.95 -1.09
C ILE A 42 1.83 -17.93 -0.37
N CYS A 43 1.58 -17.74 0.93
CA CYS A 43 2.46 -16.96 1.79
C CYS A 43 3.78 -17.68 2.01
N THR A 44 4.89 -17.01 1.67
CA THR A 44 6.23 -17.56 1.90
C THR A 44 6.95 -16.92 3.10
N ALA A 45 6.29 -16.00 3.81
CA ALA A 45 6.80 -15.44 5.04
C ALA A 45 6.97 -16.54 6.11
N THR A 46 8.15 -16.61 6.73
CA THR A 46 8.46 -17.59 7.79
C THR A 46 7.95 -17.14 9.17
N PHE A 47 7.54 -15.88 9.31
CA PHE A 47 6.96 -15.30 10.51
C PHE A 47 5.44 -15.13 10.37
N LYS A 48 4.72 -15.06 11.51
CA LYS A 48 3.27 -14.84 11.53
C LYS A 48 2.94 -13.39 11.12
N CYS A 49 2.02 -13.21 10.18
CA CYS A 49 1.56 -11.89 9.74
C CYS A 49 0.03 -11.86 9.48
N LEU A 50 -0.54 -10.66 9.35
CA LEU A 50 -2.01 -10.47 9.32
C LEU A 50 -2.70 -11.12 8.11
N ASN A 51 -2.01 -11.17 6.97
CA ASN A 51 -2.55 -11.67 5.72
C ASN A 51 -2.33 -13.18 5.52
N GLN A 52 -1.73 -13.88 6.49
CA GLN A 52 -1.58 -15.34 6.45
C GLN A 52 -2.85 -16.02 6.92
N HIS A 53 -3.48 -16.77 6.03
CA HIS A 53 -4.66 -17.57 6.34
C HIS A 53 -4.35 -19.07 6.20
N PHE A 54 -4.51 -19.79 7.30
CA PHE A 54 -4.20 -21.22 7.39
C PHE A 54 -5.45 -22.04 7.05
N ILE A 55 -5.34 -22.89 6.04
CA ILE A 55 -6.41 -23.81 5.62
C ILE A 55 -6.25 -25.13 6.39
N LYS A 56 -7.36 -25.69 6.89
CA LYS A 56 -7.34 -26.92 7.71
C LYS A 56 -6.63 -28.09 7.03
N ASP A 57 -6.82 -28.24 5.72
CA ASP A 57 -6.29 -29.37 4.94
C ASP A 57 -4.81 -29.18 4.53
N ASN A 58 -4.26 -27.97 4.67
CA ASN A 58 -2.85 -27.69 4.37
C ASN A 58 -2.28 -26.58 5.26
N PRO A 59 -2.07 -26.86 6.57
CA PRO A 59 -1.59 -25.86 7.53
C PRO A 59 -0.13 -25.46 7.32
N LYS A 60 0.63 -26.18 6.48
CA LYS A 60 2.04 -25.87 6.17
C LYS A 60 2.19 -24.81 5.08
N GLU A 61 1.15 -24.58 4.29
CA GLU A 61 1.16 -23.62 3.18
C GLU A 61 -0.01 -22.63 3.35
N PRO A 62 0.12 -21.65 4.26
CA PRO A 62 -0.90 -20.63 4.40
C PRO A 62 -1.06 -19.83 3.10
N ILE A 63 -2.31 -19.53 2.74
CA ILE A 63 -2.60 -18.63 1.62
C ILE A 63 -2.45 -17.18 2.07
N CYS A 64 -1.96 -16.34 1.16
CA CYS A 64 -1.87 -14.90 1.38
C CYS A 64 -3.16 -14.22 0.95
N ILE A 65 -3.97 -13.83 1.91
CA ILE A 65 -5.21 -13.09 1.68
C ILE A 65 -4.92 -11.58 1.71
N GLY A 66 -4.97 -10.95 0.54
CA GLY A 66 -4.85 -9.49 0.40
C GLY A 66 -6.23 -8.83 0.29
N SER A 67 -6.23 -7.50 0.15
CA SER A 67 -7.41 -6.80 -0.39
C SER A 67 -7.47 -7.07 -1.89
N GLU A 68 -7.90 -8.26 -2.28
CA GLU A 68 -8.11 -8.65 -3.69
C GLU A 68 -9.28 -7.85 -4.33
N LYS A 69 -9.91 -6.95 -3.57
CA LYS A 69 -10.95 -6.01 -4.02
C LYS A 69 -10.39 -4.73 -4.67
N LEU A 70 -9.06 -4.58 -4.77
CA LEU A 70 -8.46 -3.39 -5.35
C LEU A 70 -8.48 -3.47 -6.89
N ASP A 71 -9.55 -2.96 -7.48
CA ASP A 71 -9.59 -2.67 -8.91
C ASP A 71 -9.08 -1.24 -9.16
N TYR A 72 -7.85 -1.12 -9.66
CA TYR A 72 -7.25 0.16 -9.98
C TYR A 72 -7.63 0.69 -11.37
N ARG A 73 -8.28 -0.11 -12.23
CA ARG A 73 -8.65 0.29 -13.60
C ARG A 73 -9.45 1.61 -13.64
N PRO A 74 -10.41 1.87 -12.71
CA PRO A 74 -11.11 3.15 -12.66
C PRO A 74 -10.20 4.36 -12.42
N ALA A 75 -9.09 4.20 -11.68
CA ALA A 75 -8.17 5.30 -11.38
C ALA A 75 -7.36 5.78 -12.60
N TRP A 76 -7.26 4.97 -13.66
CA TRP A 76 -6.64 5.36 -14.93
C TRP A 76 -7.61 6.04 -15.90
N ILE A 77 -8.90 6.10 -15.59
CA ILE A 77 -9.90 6.81 -16.39
C ILE A 77 -9.98 8.24 -15.86
N THR A 78 -9.14 9.12 -16.42
CA THR A 78 -9.03 10.54 -15.98
C THR A 78 -10.21 11.40 -16.41
N ASP A 79 -11.00 10.93 -17.38
CA ASP A 79 -12.08 11.69 -18.01
C ASP A 79 -13.42 11.52 -17.28
N GLN A 80 -13.45 10.74 -16.20
CA GLN A 80 -14.65 10.48 -15.41
C GLN A 80 -14.40 10.76 -13.93
N PRO A 81 -15.40 11.29 -13.20
CA PRO A 81 -15.27 11.51 -11.77
C PRO A 81 -15.07 10.17 -11.04
N ILE A 82 -14.09 10.14 -10.14
CA ILE A 82 -13.82 9.00 -9.25
C ILE A 82 -15.07 8.79 -8.40
N LYS A 83 -15.76 7.66 -8.60
CA LYS A 83 -16.88 7.27 -7.74
C LYS A 83 -16.32 6.89 -6.37
N SER A 84 -16.98 7.33 -5.30
CA SER A 84 -16.64 6.86 -3.95
C SER A 84 -16.75 5.34 -3.92
N ASN A 85 -15.78 4.69 -3.27
CA ASN A 85 -15.96 3.31 -2.86
C ASN A 85 -16.94 3.35 -1.71
N ASP A 86 -18.24 3.21 -2.01
CA ASP A 86 -19.25 2.98 -0.99
C ASP A 86 -19.04 1.53 -0.48
N GLU A 87 -18.80 1.40 0.82
CA GLU A 87 -18.61 0.12 1.54
C GLU A 87 -19.89 -0.71 1.62
#